data_AF-A0A920BIV2-F1
#
_entry.id   AF-A0A920BIV2-F1
#
_cell.length_a   1.000
_cell.length_b   1.000
_cell.length_c   1.000
_cell.angle_alpha   90.00
_cell.angle_beta   90.00
_cell.angle_gamma   90.00
#
_symmetry.space_group_name_H-M   'P 1'
#
loop_
_entity.id
_entity.type
_entity.pdbx_description
1 polymer ?
#
loop_
_entity_poly.entity_id
_entity_poly.type
_entity_poly.pdbx_seq_one_letter_code
_entity_poly.pdbx_strand_id
1 'polypeptide(L)' 'MTKVEADLSVILQERISADDDEEEEESSDAKDKSGESSDTDEPVSAKDDEVLCQSCFTLVSQKAIDAEGACPNCGAEM' A
#
# COMPACT_ATOMS: atom_id res chain seq x y z
N MET A 1 0.12 -16.40 -25.35
CA MET A 1 1.19 -15.80 -24.53
C MET A 1 1.93 -14.79 -25.38
N THR A 2 1.73 -13.53 -25.04
CA THR A 2 2.44 -12.35 -25.54
C THR A 2 3.79 -12.22 -24.83
N LYS A 3 4.71 -11.42 -25.37
CA LYS A 3 6.00 -11.19 -24.71
C LYS A 3 5.84 -10.53 -23.33
N VAL A 4 4.85 -9.63 -23.18
CA VAL A 4 4.56 -8.96 -21.90
C VAL A 4 4.15 -9.96 -20.81
N GLU A 5 3.27 -10.92 -21.13
CA GLU A 5 2.89 -11.98 -20.19
C GLU A 5 4.08 -12.85 -19.77
N ALA A 6 4.98 -13.16 -20.70
CA ALA A 6 6.20 -13.93 -20.41
C ALA A 6 7.17 -13.14 -19.51
N ASP A 7 7.45 -11.88 -19.84
CA ASP A 7 8.37 -11.03 -19.07
C ASP A 7 7.88 -10.81 -17.63
N LEU A 8 6.56 -10.62 -17.44
CA LEU A 8 5.95 -10.55 -16.10
C LEU A 8 6.08 -11.86 -15.32
N SER A 9 5.92 -13.02 -15.98
CA SER A 9 6.05 -14.31 -15.30
C SER A 9 7.46 -14.57 -14.75
N VAL A 10 8.50 -14.10 -15.45
CA VAL A 10 9.90 -14.18 -15.00
C VAL A 10 10.13 -13.29 -13.78
N ILE A 11 9.67 -12.03 -13.81
CA ILE A 11 9.81 -11.07 -12.68
C ILE A 11 9.09 -11.59 -11.42
N LEU A 12 7.95 -12.25 -11.58
CA LEU A 12 7.23 -12.86 -10.45
C LEU A 12 8.00 -14.06 -9.87
N GLN A 13 8.56 -14.93 -10.71
CA GLN A 13 9.40 -16.05 -10.26
C GLN A 13 10.67 -15.58 -9.54
N GLU A 14 11.34 -14.56 -10.06
CA GLU A 14 12.54 -13.96 -9.44
C GLU A 14 12.29 -13.47 -8.02
N ARG A 15 11.09 -12.91 -7.75
CA ARG A 15 10.71 -12.49 -6.39
C ARG A 15 10.37 -13.65 -5.48
N ILE A 16 9.60 -14.63 -5.96
CA ILE A 16 9.23 -15.81 -5.16
C ILE A 16 10.48 -16.58 -4.72
N SER A 17 11.45 -16.78 -5.62
CA SER A 17 12.72 -17.45 -5.29
C SER A 17 13.71 -16.62 -4.48
N ALA A 18 13.44 -15.32 -4.26
CA ALA A 18 14.24 -14.46 -3.38
C ALA A 18 13.67 -14.36 -1.95
N ASP A 19 12.44 -14.84 -1.73
CA ASP A 19 11.70 -14.81 -0.45
C ASP A 19 11.80 -16.17 0.30
N ASP A 20 12.29 -17.23 -0.37
CA ASP A 20 12.29 -18.64 0.06
C ASP A 20 13.55 -19.06 0.84
N ASP A 21 14.43 -18.12 1.24
CA ASP A 21 15.75 -18.39 1.87
C ASP A 21 15.76 -18.13 3.41
N GLU A 22 14.59 -18.01 4.07
CA GLU A 22 14.45 -17.67 5.50
C GLU A 22 13.66 -18.74 6.30
N GLU A 23 14.12 -20.00 6.37
CA GLU A 23 13.49 -21.07 7.20
C GLU A 23 14.50 -21.99 7.94
N GLU A 24 14.05 -22.48 9.12
CA GLU A 24 14.75 -23.16 10.25
C GLU A 24 15.49 -22.24 11.26
N GLU A 25 15.36 -22.34 12.59
CA GLU A 25 14.29 -22.85 13.51
C GLU A 25 14.67 -22.53 14.99
N GLU A 26 13.87 -23.02 15.95
CA GLU A 26 14.09 -23.18 17.41
C GLU A 26 13.85 -21.97 18.34
N SER A 27 12.56 -21.78 18.62
CA SER A 27 11.94 -21.83 19.95
C SER A 27 12.38 -20.87 21.10
N SER A 28 11.39 -20.08 21.58
CA SER A 28 10.81 -20.19 22.94
C SER A 28 10.38 -18.86 23.60
N ASP A 29 9.16 -18.91 24.14
CA ASP A 29 8.58 -18.16 25.26
C ASP A 29 8.35 -16.62 25.21
N ALA A 30 7.07 -16.29 25.38
CA ALA A 30 6.56 -15.17 26.16
C ALA A 30 7.03 -13.73 25.86
N LYS A 31 6.32 -13.08 24.92
CA LYS A 31 5.44 -11.95 25.30
C LYS A 31 4.39 -11.61 24.24
N ASP A 32 3.21 -12.21 24.40
CA ASP A 32 1.96 -11.59 23.92
C ASP A 32 1.62 -10.37 24.82
N LYS A 33 2.44 -9.33 24.65
CA LYS A 33 2.43 -8.03 25.35
C LYS A 33 2.95 -6.92 24.44
N SER A 34 2.62 -6.99 23.15
CA SER A 34 2.37 -5.77 22.37
C SER A 34 0.85 -5.66 22.27
N GLY A 35 0.20 -4.93 23.16
CA GLY A 35 0.54 -3.54 23.43
C GLY A 35 -0.40 -2.69 22.59
N GLU A 36 -1.70 -2.84 22.84
CA GLU A 36 -2.70 -1.87 22.42
C GLU A 36 -2.20 -0.46 22.80
N SER A 37 -2.14 0.43 21.81
CA SER A 37 -1.51 1.77 21.87
C SER A 37 0.02 1.79 21.90
N SER A 38 0.65 2.01 20.73
CA SER A 38 1.45 3.24 20.48
C SER A 38 1.93 3.36 19.02
N ASP A 39 1.04 3.20 18.04
CA ASP A 39 1.19 3.94 16.78
C ASP A 39 0.76 5.39 17.01
N THR A 40 1.61 6.10 17.76
CA THR A 40 1.71 7.56 17.65
C THR A 40 2.68 7.85 16.50
N ASP A 41 2.32 7.39 15.30
CA ASP A 41 2.50 8.26 14.15
C ASP A 41 1.54 9.43 14.44
N GLU A 42 2.08 10.58 14.84
CA GLU A 42 1.26 11.80 14.91
C GLU A 42 0.60 11.93 13.55
N PRO A 43 -0.75 11.85 13.43
CA PRO A 43 -1.39 11.81 12.13
C PRO A 43 -0.99 13.09 11.41
N VAL A 44 -0.10 12.97 10.42
CA VAL A 44 0.55 14.08 9.71
C VAL A 44 -0.54 15.04 9.33
N SER A 45 -0.64 16.17 10.07
CA SER A 45 -1.94 16.83 10.35
C SER A 45 -2.78 16.86 9.09
N ALA A 46 -3.75 15.93 9.03
CA ALA A 46 -4.41 15.57 7.78
C ALA A 46 -4.95 16.87 7.21
N LYS A 47 -4.33 17.35 6.12
CA LYS A 47 -4.63 18.70 5.64
C LYS A 47 -6.11 18.67 5.34
N ASP A 48 -6.90 19.57 5.91
CA ASP A 48 -8.37 19.50 5.81
C ASP A 48 -8.88 19.56 4.35
N ASP A 49 -7.98 19.89 3.42
CA ASP A 49 -8.10 19.84 1.97
C ASP A 49 -7.79 18.47 1.31
N GLU A 50 -7.45 17.39 2.02
CA GLU A 50 -7.03 16.09 1.45
C GLU A 50 -8.04 14.96 1.73
N VAL A 51 -8.47 14.25 0.68
CA VAL A 51 -9.52 13.20 0.72
C VAL A 51 -9.03 11.89 0.10
N LEU A 52 -9.43 10.76 0.66
CA LEU A 52 -9.07 9.42 0.20
C LEU A 52 -9.94 8.98 -1.00
N CYS A 53 -9.30 8.81 -2.16
CA CYS A 53 -9.96 8.21 -3.33
C CYS A 53 -10.31 6.73 -3.08
N GLN A 54 -11.58 6.36 -3.14
CA GLN A 54 -12.02 4.97 -2.94
C GLN A 54 -11.66 4.04 -4.11
N SER A 55 -11.27 4.57 -5.27
CA SER A 55 -10.91 3.78 -6.45
C SER A 55 -9.42 3.42 -6.54
N CYS A 56 -8.54 4.25 -5.98
CA CYS A 56 -7.08 4.02 -6.02
C CYS A 56 -6.39 4.19 -4.65
N PHE A 57 -7.15 4.34 -3.57
CA PHE A 57 -6.69 4.42 -2.18
C PHE A 57 -5.58 5.46 -1.92
N THR A 58 -5.57 6.53 -2.72
CA THR A 58 -4.62 7.64 -2.62
C THR A 58 -5.30 8.85 -1.99
N LEU A 59 -4.62 9.53 -1.07
CA LEU A 59 -5.02 10.87 -0.64
C LEU A 59 -4.77 11.87 -1.76
N VAL A 60 -5.77 12.67 -2.12
CA VAL A 60 -5.67 13.73 -3.13
C VAL A 60 -6.34 15.00 -2.63
N SER A 61 -5.94 16.16 -3.14
CA SER A 61 -6.52 17.43 -2.70
C SER A 61 -7.94 17.64 -3.24
N GLN A 62 -8.90 17.96 -2.37
CA GLN A 62 -10.28 18.32 -2.71
C GLN A 62 -10.33 19.44 -3.75
N LYS A 63 -9.46 20.45 -3.63
CA LYS A 63 -9.31 21.54 -4.62
C LYS A 63 -9.00 21.07 -6.05
N ALA A 64 -8.34 19.92 -6.22
CA ALA A 64 -8.09 19.32 -7.53
C ALA A 64 -9.33 18.57 -8.03
N ILE A 65 -9.97 17.78 -7.16
CA ILE A 65 -11.26 17.12 -7.44
C ILE A 65 -12.29 18.15 -7.91
N ASP A 66 -12.45 19.27 -7.19
CA ASP A 66 -13.44 20.31 -7.48
C ASP A 66 -13.19 21.01 -8.84
N ALA A 67 -11.94 21.02 -9.32
CA ALA A 67 -11.55 21.65 -10.58
C ALA A 67 -11.75 20.72 -11.80
N GLU A 68 -11.52 19.42 -11.61
CA GLU A 68 -11.51 18.41 -12.69
C GLU A 68 -12.76 17.52 -12.70
N GLY A 69 -13.52 17.49 -11.60
CA GLY A 69 -14.67 16.60 -11.38
C GLY A 69 -14.29 15.14 -11.11
N ALA A 70 -12.99 14.84 -11.00
CA ALA A 70 -12.46 13.48 -10.91
C ALA A 70 -11.15 13.44 -10.11
N CYS A 71 -10.75 12.25 -9.69
CA CYS A 71 -9.47 12.00 -9.05
C CYS A 71 -8.29 12.28 -10.03
N PRO A 72 -7.36 13.20 -9.72
CA PRO A 72 -6.25 13.54 -10.63
C PRO A 72 -5.24 12.39 -10.82
N ASN A 73 -5.28 11.35 -9.97
CA ASN A 73 -4.37 10.20 -10.05
C ASN A 73 -4.91 9.05 -10.92
N CYS A 74 -6.23 8.84 -10.96
CA CYS A 74 -6.84 7.67 -11.62
C CYS A 74 -8.04 7.98 -12.53
N GLY A 75 -8.53 9.23 -12.56
CA GLY A 75 -9.66 9.66 -13.39
C GLY A 75 -11.03 9.16 -12.93
N ALA A 76 -11.14 8.54 -11.75
CA ALA A 76 -12.43 8.14 -11.19
C ALA A 76 -13.24 9.36 -10.73
N GLU A 77 -14.56 9.34 -10.94
CA GLU A 77 -15.50 10.28 -10.33
C GLU A 77 -15.47 10.13 -8.79
N MET A 78 -15.56 11.24 -8.06
CA MET A 78 -15.28 11.36 -6.62
C MET A 78 -16.46 11.95 -5.84
#